data_AF-A0A0J6YJR9-F1
#
_entry.id   AF-A0A0J6YJR9-F1
#
_cell.length_a   1.000
_cell.length_b   1.000
_cell.length_c   1.000
_cell.angle_alpha   90.00
_cell.angle_beta   90.00
_cell.angle_gamma   90.00
#
_symmetry.space_group_name_H-M   'P 1'
#
loop_
_entity.id
_entity.type
_entity.pdbx_description
1 polymer ?
#
loop_
_entity_poly.entity_id
_entity_poly.type
_entity_poly.pdbx_seq_one_letter_code
_entity_poly.pdbx_strand_id
1 'polypeptide(L)'
;MASTKQTPSSGAPARGAFAKSRSKGRASNTRDANPLEAVLLHTQTPPPGYTFVPKGNVYITRNSRLQTHQSNKPVYTVEHSKTKRTLGICVPLDIHARVLDLAADTSEARGLAVAQKDARHARHAKAALERGFPYIPAQDMRAILNHAFLKGSGRVGRSGTVGSDERKVELAAEAHIRHVHTGYEGLLDSGMDREDARKLVWDRVKEVKRMWKEGV
;
A
#
# COMPACT_ATOMS: atom_id res chain seq x y z
N MET A 1 -50.84 43.14 -47.35
CA MET A 1 -51.50 42.25 -46.37
C MET A 1 -50.52 42.01 -45.23
N ALA A 2 -50.86 42.52 -44.05
CA ALA A 2 -50.04 42.47 -42.85
C ALA A 2 -50.25 41.14 -42.10
N SER A 3 -49.17 40.58 -41.56
CA SER A 3 -49.15 39.70 -40.38
C SER A 3 -47.68 39.53 -39.98
N THR A 4 -47.16 40.26 -38.99
CA THR A 4 -47.37 40.10 -37.54
C THR A 4 -46.73 38.82 -37.00
N LYS A 5 -45.66 39.00 -36.19
CA LYS A 5 -45.46 38.45 -34.83
C LYS A 5 -44.03 38.81 -34.38
N GLN A 6 -43.83 39.79 -33.49
CA GLN A 6 -43.95 39.71 -32.02
C GLN A 6 -43.03 38.64 -31.38
N THR A 7 -41.90 39.08 -30.85
CA THR A 7 -41.42 38.73 -29.49
C THR A 7 -42.38 39.33 -28.45
N PRO A 8 -42.58 38.82 -27.21
CA PRO A 8 -41.48 38.50 -26.27
C PRO A 8 -41.74 37.46 -25.13
N SER A 9 -40.68 37.24 -24.34
CA SER A 9 -40.68 37.02 -22.88
C SER A 9 -40.93 35.62 -22.29
N SER A 10 -40.25 35.43 -21.14
CA SER A 10 -40.65 34.63 -19.98
C SER A 10 -40.58 33.11 -20.14
N GLY A 11 -39.94 32.32 -19.29
CA GLY A 11 -39.42 32.56 -17.96
C GLY A 11 -38.78 31.28 -17.43
N ALA A 12 -37.96 31.43 -16.39
CA ALA A 12 -37.44 30.31 -15.62
C ALA A 12 -38.58 29.49 -14.99
N PRO A 13 -38.31 28.20 -14.68
CA PRO A 13 -38.69 27.70 -13.37
C PRO A 13 -37.47 27.19 -12.62
N ALA A 14 -37.25 27.79 -11.45
CA ALA A 14 -36.56 27.14 -10.35
C ALA A 14 -37.44 26.01 -9.79
N ARG A 15 -36.79 24.93 -9.31
CA ARG A 15 -37.02 24.21 -8.03
C ARG A 15 -36.78 22.71 -8.19
N GLY A 16 -35.98 22.16 -7.28
CA GLY A 16 -35.85 20.71 -7.12
C GLY A 16 -34.63 20.30 -6.32
N ALA A 17 -34.62 20.64 -5.03
CA ALA A 17 -33.62 20.22 -4.06
C ALA A 17 -33.51 18.68 -3.99
N PHE A 18 -32.29 18.14 -4.02
CA PHE A 18 -31.97 16.88 -3.35
C PHE A 18 -30.61 16.99 -2.67
N ALA A 19 -30.67 17.38 -1.40
CA ALA A 19 -29.61 17.15 -0.43
C ALA A 19 -29.36 15.65 -0.29
N LYS A 20 -28.11 15.22 -0.43
CA LYS A 20 -27.60 14.00 0.20
C LYS A 20 -26.26 14.32 0.85
N SER A 21 -26.33 14.88 2.05
CA SER A 21 -25.22 14.85 2.99
C SER A 21 -24.94 13.38 3.34
N ARG A 22 -23.81 12.84 2.88
CA ARG A 22 -23.28 11.57 3.38
C ARG A 22 -22.14 11.88 4.34
N SER A 23 -22.49 12.43 5.51
CA SER A 23 -21.62 12.32 6.68
C SER A 23 -21.68 10.87 7.15
N LYS A 24 -20.83 10.01 6.57
CA LYS A 24 -20.49 8.74 7.23
C LYS A 24 -19.68 9.11 8.46
N GLY A 25 -20.38 9.37 9.55
CA GLY A 25 -19.82 9.34 10.90
C GLY A 25 -19.04 8.04 11.02
N ARG A 26 -17.73 8.18 11.17
CA ARG A 26 -16.83 7.07 11.45
C ARG A 26 -17.23 6.56 12.82
N ALA A 27 -18.04 5.50 12.84
CA ALA A 27 -18.37 4.78 14.06
C ALA A 27 -17.05 4.45 14.75
N SER A 28 -16.82 5.09 15.90
CA SER A 28 -15.73 4.76 16.80
C SER A 28 -15.94 3.33 17.24
N ASN A 29 -15.18 2.43 16.64
CA ASN A 29 -15.18 1.02 16.94
C ASN A 29 -14.55 0.88 18.35
N THR A 30 -15.34 1.07 19.40
CA THR A 30 -14.95 0.81 20.80
C THR A 30 -14.91 -0.70 21.01
N ARG A 31 -13.91 -1.34 20.40
CA ARG A 31 -13.47 -2.69 20.75
C ARG A 31 -12.44 -2.53 21.85
N ASP A 32 -12.75 -3.03 23.04
CA ASP A 32 -11.85 -3.21 24.18
C ASP A 32 -10.85 -2.07 24.38
N ALA A 33 -11.31 -0.97 24.99
CA ALA A 33 -10.40 0.05 25.48
C ALA A 33 -9.49 -0.60 26.52
N ASN A 34 -8.31 -1.05 26.09
CA ASN A 34 -7.26 -1.54 26.98
C ASN A 34 -7.11 -0.47 28.07
N PRO A 35 -7.33 -0.79 29.36
CA PRO A 35 -7.32 0.20 30.43
C PRO A 35 -5.96 0.89 30.58
N LEU A 36 -4.92 0.33 29.97
CA LEU A 36 -3.58 0.89 29.91
C LEU A 36 -3.33 1.76 28.66
N GLU A 37 -4.33 2.03 27.82
CA GLU A 37 -4.16 2.86 26.61
C GLU A 37 -4.96 4.15 26.74
N ALA A 38 -4.26 5.28 26.73
CA ALA A 38 -4.86 6.61 26.82
C ALA A 38 -4.39 7.53 25.69
N VAL A 39 -5.07 8.65 25.46
CA VAL A 39 -4.67 9.68 24.50
C VAL A 39 -4.09 10.87 25.25
N LEU A 40 -2.93 11.36 24.79
CA LEU A 40 -2.28 12.59 25.28
C LEU A 40 -2.20 13.58 24.11
N LEU A 41 -2.65 14.81 24.31
CA LEU A 41 -2.45 15.86 23.30
C LEU A 41 -1.00 16.32 23.33
N HIS A 42 -0.42 16.63 22.17
CA HIS A 42 0.96 17.14 22.09
C HIS A 42 1.22 18.46 22.85
N THR A 43 0.16 19.17 23.26
CA THR A 43 0.25 20.38 24.09
C THR A 43 0.27 20.08 25.59
N GLN A 44 -0.05 18.85 25.98
CA GLN A 44 -0.03 18.42 27.37
C GLN A 44 1.37 17.91 27.74
N THR A 45 1.77 18.20 28.97
CA THR A 45 3.02 17.70 29.52
C THR A 45 2.93 16.18 29.72
N PRO A 46 3.95 15.41 29.31
CA PRO A 46 4.06 14.00 29.66
C PRO A 46 3.96 13.78 31.18
N PRO A 47 3.36 12.67 31.64
CA PRO A 47 3.42 12.30 33.05
C PRO A 47 4.87 12.19 33.56
N PRO A 48 5.14 12.44 34.85
CA PRO A 48 6.47 12.28 35.42
C PRO A 48 7.04 10.89 35.16
N GLY A 49 8.29 10.82 34.70
CA GLY A 49 8.95 9.55 34.34
C GLY A 49 8.57 8.98 32.97
N TYR A 50 7.79 9.70 32.16
CA TYR A 50 7.46 9.31 30.78
C TYR A 50 8.22 10.15 29.76
N THR A 51 8.50 9.55 28.61
CA THR A 51 9.18 10.18 27.50
C THR A 51 8.42 9.98 26.20
N PHE A 52 8.49 10.98 25.33
CA PHE A 52 7.86 10.95 24.03
C PHE A 52 8.72 10.17 23.02
N VAL A 53 8.10 9.18 22.38
CA VAL A 53 8.67 8.37 21.30
C VAL A 53 7.96 8.74 20.00
N PRO A 54 8.65 9.38 19.04
CA PRO A 54 8.04 9.76 17.78
C PRO A 54 7.67 8.53 16.94
N LYS A 55 6.63 8.65 16.11
CA LYS A 55 6.32 7.64 15.10
C LYS A 55 7.44 7.54 14.06
N GLY A 56 7.63 6.36 13.48
CA GLY A 56 8.54 6.14 12.34
C GLY A 56 9.34 4.86 12.48
N ASN A 57 9.93 4.63 13.66
CA ASN A 57 10.63 3.37 13.92
C ASN A 57 9.65 2.35 14.51
N VAL A 58 9.15 1.46 13.65
CA VAL A 58 8.18 0.41 14.01
C VAL A 58 8.73 -0.51 15.11
N TYR A 59 10.03 -0.81 15.09
CA TYR A 59 10.63 -1.66 16.12
C TYR A 59 10.57 -0.97 17.49
N ILE A 60 10.98 0.30 17.57
CA ILE A 60 10.98 1.05 18.82
C ILE A 60 9.55 1.23 19.34
N THR A 61 8.63 1.77 18.53
CA THR A 61 7.27 2.05 19.00
C THR A 61 6.51 0.78 19.41
N ARG A 62 6.68 -0.32 18.68
CA ARG A 62 6.07 -1.62 19.03
C ARG A 62 6.63 -2.18 20.33
N ASN A 63 7.95 -2.24 20.47
CA ASN A 63 8.57 -2.81 21.68
C ASN A 63 8.35 -1.93 22.90
N SER A 64 8.38 -0.61 22.76
CA SER A 64 8.03 0.32 23.83
C SER A 64 6.60 0.10 24.33
N ARG A 65 5.62 -0.02 23.44
CA ARG A 65 4.22 -0.34 23.82
C ARG A 65 4.12 -1.70 24.50
N LEU A 66 4.74 -2.73 23.92
CA LEU A 66 4.71 -4.11 24.45
C LEU A 66 5.32 -4.19 25.86
N GLN A 67 6.52 -3.66 26.07
CA GLN A 67 7.21 -3.71 27.36
C GLN A 67 6.50 -2.85 28.42
N THR A 68 5.87 -1.74 28.01
CA THR A 68 5.05 -0.92 28.91
C THR A 68 3.83 -1.70 29.41
N HIS A 69 3.13 -2.41 28.52
CA HIS A 69 2.02 -3.29 28.93
C HIS A 69 2.48 -4.46 29.81
N GLN A 70 3.61 -5.08 29.49
CA GLN A 70 4.19 -6.14 30.32
C GLN A 70 4.56 -5.65 31.74
N SER A 71 4.88 -4.36 31.85
CA SER A 71 5.14 -3.70 33.15
C SER A 71 3.86 -3.19 33.83
N ASN A 72 2.68 -3.48 33.28
CA ASN A 72 1.38 -3.02 33.75
C ASN A 72 1.29 -1.48 33.92
N LYS A 73 2.01 -0.74 33.07
CA LYS A 73 2.03 0.73 33.04
C LYS A 73 1.18 1.23 31.86
N PRO A 74 0.60 2.43 31.92
CA PRO A 74 -0.14 3.01 30.80
C PRO A 74 0.76 3.43 29.64
N VAL A 75 0.25 3.35 28.42
CA VAL A 75 0.81 3.91 27.19
C VAL A 75 -0.09 5.04 26.73
N TYR A 76 0.51 6.19 26.42
CA TYR A 76 -0.24 7.32 25.90
C TYR A 76 0.01 7.48 24.41
N THR A 77 -1.03 7.39 23.59
CA THR A 77 -0.94 7.75 22.19
C THR A 77 -0.95 9.27 22.06
N VAL A 78 0.13 9.84 21.50
CA VAL A 78 0.26 11.29 21.39
C VAL A 78 -0.36 11.77 20.09
N GLU A 79 -1.33 12.68 20.19
CA GLU A 79 -2.06 13.21 19.04
C GLU A 79 -1.90 14.72 18.88
N HIS A 80 -1.98 15.16 17.64
CA HIS A 80 -2.08 16.58 17.33
C HIS A 80 -3.46 17.13 17.72
N SER A 81 -3.51 18.22 18.49
CA SER A 81 -4.73 18.78 19.09
C SER A 81 -5.81 19.11 18.06
N LYS A 82 -5.42 19.81 16.99
CA LYS A 82 -6.27 20.25 15.87
C LYS A 82 -6.52 19.17 14.82
N THR A 83 -5.46 18.53 14.30
CA THR A 83 -5.58 17.61 13.16
C THR A 83 -5.94 16.17 13.54
N LYS A 84 -5.93 15.84 14.85
CA LYS A 84 -6.13 14.47 15.38
C LYS A 84 -5.20 13.42 14.77
N ARG A 85 -4.08 13.86 14.20
CA ARG A 85 -3.04 12.98 13.66
C ARG A 85 -2.20 12.43 14.81
N THR A 86 -2.02 11.12 14.85
CA THR A 86 -1.06 10.48 15.75
C THR A 86 0.36 10.91 15.41
N LEU A 87 1.09 11.37 16.43
CA LEU A 87 2.48 11.83 16.34
C LEU A 87 3.46 10.79 16.87
N GLY A 88 3.04 9.95 17.82
CA GLY A 88 3.89 8.97 18.46
C GLY A 88 3.21 8.36 19.68
N ILE A 89 4.02 7.84 20.60
CA ILE A 89 3.57 7.31 21.88
C ILE A 89 4.39 7.91 23.02
N CYS A 90 3.82 7.99 24.21
CA CYS A 90 4.51 8.35 25.43
C CYS A 90 4.58 7.10 26.31
N VAL A 91 5.79 6.74 26.73
CA VAL A 91 6.07 5.53 27.51
C VAL A 91 7.05 5.86 28.65
N PRO A 92 7.16 5.01 29.68
CA PRO A 92 8.14 5.19 30.74
C PRO A 92 9.58 5.30 30.22
N LEU A 93 10.37 6.20 30.83
CA LEU A 93 11.73 6.51 30.43
C LEU A 93 12.65 5.27 30.48
N ASP A 94 12.53 4.48 31.54
CA ASP A 94 13.27 3.23 31.76
C ASP A 94 13.01 2.20 30.66
N ILE A 95 11.75 2.07 30.23
CA ILE A 95 11.35 1.16 29.16
C ILE A 95 11.89 1.66 27.82
N HIS A 96 11.79 2.95 27.53
CA HIS A 96 12.32 3.50 26.28
C HIS A 96 13.84 3.29 26.16
N ALA A 97 14.60 3.54 27.24
CA ALA A 97 16.04 3.31 27.27
C ALA A 97 16.37 1.83 26.98
N ARG A 98 15.74 0.89 27.69
CA ARG A 98 15.92 -0.55 27.46
C ARG A 98 15.59 -0.97 26.03
N VAL A 99 14.56 -0.38 25.42
CA VAL A 99 14.18 -0.67 24.04
C VAL A 99 15.21 -0.13 23.04
N LEU A 100 15.85 1.00 23.32
CA LEU A 100 16.93 1.53 22.50
C LEU A 100 18.16 0.63 22.56
N ASP A 101 18.56 0.17 23.75
CA ASP A 101 19.68 -0.76 23.93
C ASP A 101 19.40 -2.07 23.17
N LEU A 102 18.21 -2.66 23.38
CA LEU A 102 17.81 -3.86 22.66
C LEU A 102 17.76 -3.65 21.14
N ALA A 103 17.36 -2.46 20.68
CA ALA A 103 17.33 -2.14 19.26
C ALA A 103 18.74 -2.10 18.66
N ALA A 104 19.71 -1.54 19.40
CA ALA A 104 21.11 -1.51 19.01
C ALA A 104 21.67 -2.93 18.96
N ASP A 105 21.53 -3.69 20.05
CA ASP A 105 22.06 -5.06 20.18
C ASP A 105 21.51 -6.01 19.13
N THR A 106 20.23 -5.88 18.77
CA THR A 106 19.58 -6.76 17.80
C THR A 106 19.65 -6.24 16.37
N SER A 107 20.25 -5.08 16.10
CA SER A 107 20.20 -4.42 14.79
C SER A 107 20.74 -5.31 13.68
N GLU A 108 21.93 -5.88 13.88
CA GLU A 108 22.58 -6.75 12.89
C GLU A 108 21.80 -8.03 12.66
N ALA A 109 21.42 -8.74 13.73
CA ALA A 109 20.64 -9.96 13.63
C ALA A 109 19.30 -9.74 12.92
N ARG A 110 18.62 -8.61 13.18
CA ARG A 110 17.39 -8.22 12.48
C ARG A 110 17.67 -7.93 11.00
N GLY A 111 18.76 -7.22 10.70
CA GLY A 111 19.20 -6.95 9.33
C GLY A 111 19.42 -8.24 8.55
N LEU A 112 20.16 -9.20 9.13
CA LEU A 112 20.41 -10.52 8.55
C LEU A 112 19.12 -11.32 8.36
N ALA A 113 18.25 -11.37 9.36
CA ALA A 113 16.98 -12.08 9.25
C ALA A 113 16.09 -11.51 8.14
N VAL A 114 16.07 -10.19 7.97
CA VAL A 114 15.37 -9.51 6.87
C VAL A 114 16.00 -9.88 5.52
N ALA A 115 17.33 -9.82 5.39
CA ALA A 115 18.03 -10.17 4.17
C ALA A 115 17.80 -11.64 3.76
N GLN A 116 17.87 -12.57 4.71
CA GLN A 116 17.57 -13.98 4.48
C GLN A 116 16.12 -14.21 4.03
N LYS A 117 15.17 -13.50 4.66
CA LYS A 117 13.76 -13.57 4.26
C LYS A 117 13.57 -13.04 2.85
N ASP A 118 14.20 -11.93 2.50
CA ASP A 118 14.14 -11.36 1.15
C ASP A 118 14.77 -12.30 0.12
N ALA A 119 15.91 -12.92 0.42
CA ALA A 119 16.53 -13.92 -0.43
C ALA A 119 15.62 -15.13 -0.65
N ARG A 120 14.92 -15.63 0.39
CA ARG A 120 13.92 -16.70 0.25
C ARG A 120 12.77 -16.29 -0.66
N HIS A 121 12.22 -15.10 -0.49
CA HIS A 121 11.17 -14.58 -1.38
C HIS A 121 11.62 -14.46 -2.83
N ALA A 122 12.83 -13.96 -3.07
CA ALA A 122 13.40 -13.86 -4.42
C ALA A 122 13.58 -15.25 -5.06
N ARG A 123 14.09 -16.22 -4.31
CA ARG A 123 14.22 -17.61 -4.76
C ARG A 123 12.87 -18.24 -5.10
N HIS A 124 11.86 -18.05 -4.24
CA HIS A 124 10.51 -18.56 -4.48
C HIS A 124 9.87 -17.94 -5.72
N ALA A 125 10.00 -16.62 -5.90
CA ALA A 125 9.50 -15.92 -7.08
C ALA A 125 10.16 -16.42 -8.38
N LYS A 126 11.50 -16.59 -8.37
CA LYS A 126 12.25 -17.16 -9.49
C LYS A 126 11.77 -18.58 -9.82
N ALA A 127 11.69 -19.45 -8.83
CA ALA A 127 11.24 -20.82 -9.03
C ALA A 127 9.78 -20.89 -9.53
N ALA A 128 8.89 -20.02 -9.05
CA ALA A 128 7.52 -19.95 -9.54
C ALA A 128 7.44 -19.46 -11.00
N LEU A 129 8.29 -18.48 -11.37
CA LEU A 129 8.37 -17.97 -12.74
C LEU A 129 8.95 -19.01 -13.70
N GLU A 130 9.99 -19.74 -13.29
CA GLU A 130 10.58 -20.86 -14.04
C GLU A 130 9.58 -22.00 -14.26
N ARG A 131 8.81 -22.38 -13.23
CA ARG A 131 7.75 -23.39 -13.37
C ARG A 131 6.60 -22.93 -14.26
N GLY A 132 6.21 -21.66 -14.14
CA GLY A 132 5.06 -21.11 -14.87
C GLY A 132 5.35 -20.80 -16.32
N PHE A 133 6.61 -20.51 -16.67
CA PHE A 133 7.05 -20.06 -17.99
C PHE A 133 8.42 -20.66 -18.35
N PRO A 134 8.50 -21.97 -18.63
CA PRO A 134 9.77 -22.66 -18.86
C PRO A 134 10.55 -22.16 -20.10
N TYR A 135 9.88 -21.53 -21.06
CA TYR A 135 10.48 -21.05 -22.32
C TYR A 135 10.66 -19.52 -22.37
N ILE A 136 10.51 -18.82 -21.24
CA ILE A 136 10.73 -17.37 -21.19
C ILE A 136 12.20 -17.02 -21.50
N PRO A 137 12.48 -16.00 -22.33
CA PRO A 137 13.83 -15.52 -22.54
C PRO A 137 14.49 -15.05 -21.25
N ALA A 138 15.79 -15.34 -21.08
CA ALA A 138 16.52 -15.02 -19.86
C ALA A 138 16.51 -13.52 -19.51
N GLN A 139 16.50 -12.65 -20.52
CA GLN A 139 16.42 -11.20 -20.33
C GLN A 139 15.06 -10.77 -19.75
N ASP A 140 13.97 -11.34 -20.26
CA ASP A 140 12.61 -11.06 -19.79
C ASP A 140 12.37 -11.59 -18.38
N MET A 141 12.84 -12.82 -18.11
CA MET A 141 12.85 -13.41 -16.76
C MET A 141 13.50 -12.46 -15.75
N ARG A 142 14.70 -11.97 -16.07
CA ARG A 142 15.44 -11.05 -15.20
C ARG A 142 14.72 -9.72 -15.03
N ALA A 143 14.14 -9.17 -16.10
CA ALA A 143 13.38 -7.93 -16.05
C ALA A 143 12.15 -8.05 -15.15
N ILE A 144 11.39 -9.14 -15.27
CA ILE A 144 10.21 -9.41 -14.42
C ILE A 144 10.61 -9.54 -12.95
N LEU A 145 11.66 -10.31 -12.63
CA LEU A 145 12.12 -10.49 -11.25
C LEU A 145 12.58 -9.17 -10.62
N ASN A 146 13.34 -8.37 -11.37
CA ASN A 146 13.86 -7.10 -10.89
C ASN A 146 12.78 -6.01 -10.78
N HIS A 147 11.72 -6.08 -11.59
CA HIS A 147 10.69 -5.06 -11.59
C HIS A 147 9.49 -5.44 -10.70
N ALA A 148 8.89 -6.62 -10.90
CA ALA A 148 7.62 -6.99 -10.25
C ALA A 148 7.79 -7.52 -8.82
N PHE A 149 8.93 -8.12 -8.49
CA PHE A 149 9.19 -8.77 -7.19
C PHE A 149 10.14 -8.00 -6.27
N LEU A 150 10.56 -6.79 -6.68
CA LEU A 150 11.39 -5.91 -5.88
C LEU A 150 10.69 -5.51 -4.58
N LYS A 151 11.43 -5.58 -3.47
CA LYS A 151 10.94 -5.21 -2.13
C LYS A 151 10.50 -3.75 -2.09
N GLY A 152 9.39 -3.47 -1.39
CA GLY A 152 8.91 -2.10 -1.16
C GLY A 152 8.32 -1.40 -2.39
N SER A 153 8.20 -2.10 -3.51
CA SER A 153 7.74 -1.52 -4.78
C SER A 153 6.23 -1.31 -4.88
N GLY A 154 5.44 -1.86 -3.93
CA GLY A 154 3.97 -1.88 -4.00
C GLY A 154 3.40 -2.71 -5.15
N ARG A 155 4.25 -3.44 -5.89
CA ARG A 155 3.87 -4.18 -7.09
C ARG A 155 3.34 -5.58 -6.76
N VAL A 156 2.70 -6.19 -7.75
CA VAL A 156 1.98 -7.47 -7.65
C VAL A 156 2.82 -8.57 -6.98
N GLY A 157 4.12 -8.68 -7.30
CA GLY A 157 5.01 -9.70 -6.75
C GLY A 157 5.26 -9.63 -5.24
N ARG A 158 4.93 -8.50 -4.60
CA ARG A 158 5.04 -8.31 -3.14
C ARG A 158 3.70 -7.96 -2.49
N SER A 159 2.60 -7.98 -3.25
CA SER A 159 1.28 -7.68 -2.70
C SER A 159 0.75 -8.83 -1.85
N GLY A 160 0.25 -8.51 -0.66
CA GLY A 160 -0.52 -9.44 0.18
C GLY A 160 -1.96 -9.65 -0.30
N THR A 161 -2.43 -8.89 -1.28
CA THR A 161 -3.79 -9.00 -1.83
C THR A 161 -3.94 -10.08 -2.89
N VAL A 162 -2.84 -10.55 -3.48
CA VAL A 162 -2.85 -11.65 -4.45
C VAL A 162 -2.53 -12.95 -3.74
N GLY A 163 -3.51 -13.85 -3.72
CA GLY A 163 -3.53 -15.02 -2.84
C GLY A 163 -2.50 -16.11 -3.12
N SER A 164 -1.96 -16.22 -4.35
CA SER A 164 -0.97 -17.24 -4.70
C SER A 164 0.22 -16.65 -5.48
N ASP A 165 1.39 -17.28 -5.32
CA ASP A 165 2.61 -16.87 -6.02
C ASP A 165 2.52 -17.16 -7.53
N GLU A 166 1.79 -18.20 -7.91
CA GLU A 166 1.45 -18.53 -9.29
C GLU A 166 0.70 -17.38 -9.96
N ARG A 167 -0.33 -16.84 -9.28
CA ARG A 167 -1.11 -15.72 -9.82
C ARG A 167 -0.28 -14.45 -9.92
N LYS A 168 0.62 -14.21 -8.97
CA LYS A 168 1.54 -13.05 -9.02
C LYS A 168 2.47 -13.15 -10.23
N VAL A 169 3.03 -14.34 -10.47
CA VAL A 169 3.90 -14.64 -11.60
C VAL A 169 3.17 -14.42 -12.93
N GLU A 170 1.93 -14.89 -13.06
CA GLU A 170 1.14 -14.66 -14.28
C GLU A 170 0.88 -13.19 -14.55
N LEU A 171 0.42 -12.45 -13.54
CA LEU A 171 0.14 -11.02 -13.67
C LEU A 171 1.40 -10.21 -13.97
N ALA A 172 2.54 -10.60 -13.39
CA ALA A 172 3.82 -9.96 -13.65
C ALA A 172 4.29 -10.21 -15.09
N ALA A 173 4.15 -11.44 -15.59
CA ALA A 173 4.46 -11.78 -16.98
C ALA A 173 3.53 -11.06 -17.97
N GLU A 174 2.21 -11.09 -17.75
CA GLU A 174 1.24 -10.37 -18.60
C GLU A 174 1.52 -8.87 -18.66
N ALA A 175 1.84 -8.26 -17.51
CA ALA A 175 2.21 -6.85 -17.47
C ALA A 175 3.48 -6.59 -18.28
N HIS A 176 4.53 -7.38 -18.07
CA HIS A 176 5.80 -7.23 -18.80
C HIS A 176 5.62 -7.42 -20.30
N ILE A 177 4.93 -8.50 -20.73
CA ILE A 177 4.61 -8.76 -22.14
C ILE A 177 3.88 -7.57 -22.74
N ARG A 178 2.85 -7.06 -22.07
CA ARG A 178 2.10 -5.89 -22.56
C ARG A 178 3.01 -4.70 -22.80
N HIS A 179 3.86 -4.34 -21.85
CA HIS A 179 4.70 -3.14 -21.96
C HIS A 179 5.91 -3.30 -22.89
N VAL A 180 6.43 -4.53 -23.06
CA VAL A 180 7.72 -4.76 -23.75
C VAL A 180 7.56 -5.47 -25.10
N HIS A 181 6.59 -6.37 -25.22
CA HIS A 181 6.43 -7.26 -26.38
C HIS A 181 5.22 -6.89 -27.25
N THR A 182 4.61 -5.73 -27.00
CA THR A 182 3.50 -5.19 -27.79
C THR A 182 3.68 -3.69 -28.04
N GLY A 183 2.84 -3.11 -28.90
CA GLY A 183 2.79 -1.67 -29.13
C GLY A 183 2.07 -0.85 -28.04
N TYR A 184 1.82 -1.42 -26.85
CA TYR A 184 1.01 -0.79 -25.80
C TYR A 184 1.49 0.62 -25.42
N GLU A 185 2.80 0.83 -25.24
CA GLU A 185 3.34 2.16 -24.90
C GLU A 185 3.03 3.18 -26.00
N GLY A 186 3.21 2.81 -27.27
CA GLY A 186 2.88 3.70 -28.40
C GLY A 186 1.38 4.05 -28.47
N LEU A 187 0.49 3.12 -28.07
CA LEU A 187 -0.94 3.43 -27.98
C LEU A 187 -1.23 4.43 -26.86
N LEU A 188 -0.59 4.29 -25.69
CA LEU A 188 -0.72 5.27 -24.62
C LEU A 188 -0.18 6.64 -25.02
N ASP A 189 0.96 6.67 -25.72
CA ASP A 189 1.57 7.91 -26.21
C ASP A 189 0.68 8.62 -27.24
N SER A 190 -0.10 7.87 -28.02
CA SER A 190 -1.13 8.41 -28.92
C SER A 190 -2.38 8.97 -28.20
N GLY A 191 -2.44 8.85 -26.87
CA GLY A 191 -3.54 9.32 -26.04
C GLY A 191 -4.71 8.34 -25.92
N MET A 192 -4.54 7.09 -26.36
CA MET A 192 -5.58 6.06 -26.22
C MET A 192 -5.83 5.72 -24.75
N ASP A 193 -7.10 5.48 -24.39
CA ASP A 193 -7.45 5.02 -23.05
C ASP A 193 -6.78 3.67 -22.71
N ARG A 194 -6.41 3.50 -21.45
CA ARG A 194 -5.66 2.33 -20.97
C ARG A 194 -6.44 1.03 -21.12
N GLU A 195 -7.76 1.03 -20.94
CA GLU A 195 -8.57 -0.18 -21.08
C GLU A 195 -8.67 -0.60 -22.55
N ASP A 196 -8.87 0.36 -23.45
CA ASP A 196 -8.97 0.08 -24.88
C ASP A 196 -7.63 -0.36 -25.47
N ALA A 197 -6.53 0.31 -25.07
CA ALA A 197 -5.18 -0.13 -25.42
C ALA A 197 -4.89 -1.55 -24.90
N ARG A 198 -5.37 -1.92 -23.71
CA ARG A 198 -5.24 -3.28 -23.16
C ARG A 198 -6.01 -4.31 -23.98
N LYS A 199 -7.24 -3.99 -24.38
CA LYS A 199 -8.06 -4.88 -25.22
C LYS A 199 -7.38 -5.12 -26.57
N LEU A 200 -6.87 -4.06 -27.19
CA LEU A 200 -6.25 -4.11 -28.51
C LEU A 200 -5.01 -5.02 -28.53
N VAL A 201 -4.14 -4.92 -27.52
CA VAL A 201 -2.93 -5.73 -27.46
C VAL A 201 -3.14 -7.12 -26.84
N TRP A 202 -4.36 -7.44 -26.37
CA TRP A 202 -4.60 -8.64 -25.56
C TRP A 202 -4.31 -9.94 -26.30
N ASP A 203 -4.62 -10.02 -27.60
CA ASP A 203 -4.33 -11.20 -28.41
C ASP A 203 -2.83 -11.44 -28.54
N ARG A 204 -2.06 -10.37 -28.77
CA ARG A 204 -0.60 -10.44 -28.79
C ARG A 204 -0.03 -10.84 -27.42
N VAL A 205 -0.60 -10.33 -26.33
CA VAL A 205 -0.19 -10.72 -24.97
C VAL A 205 -0.41 -12.22 -24.75
N LYS A 206 -1.58 -12.75 -25.13
CA LYS A 206 -1.89 -14.18 -25.01
C LYS A 206 -0.94 -15.05 -25.84
N GLU A 207 -0.63 -14.62 -27.06
CA GLU A 207 0.29 -15.33 -27.96
C GLU A 207 1.69 -15.47 -27.34
N VAL A 208 2.31 -14.37 -26.93
CA VAL A 208 3.65 -14.39 -26.30
C VAL A 208 3.63 -15.15 -24.98
N LYS A 209 2.56 -14.99 -24.18
CA LYS A 209 2.38 -15.74 -22.93
C LYS A 209 2.37 -17.24 -23.20
N ARG A 210 1.68 -17.69 -24.25
CA ARG A 210 1.61 -19.09 -24.67
C ARG A 210 2.97 -19.59 -25.14
N MET A 211 3.69 -18.83 -25.96
CA MET A 211 5.07 -19.14 -26.37
C MET A 211 5.97 -19.41 -25.17
N TRP A 212 5.90 -18.57 -24.13
CA TRP A 212 6.72 -18.73 -22.92
C TRP A 212 6.30 -19.92 -22.05
N LYS A 213 5.02 -20.32 -22.10
CA LYS A 213 4.50 -21.48 -21.35
C LYS A 213 4.78 -22.81 -22.05
N GLU A 214 4.63 -22.85 -23.37
CA GLU A 214 4.52 -24.08 -24.15
C GLU A 214 5.64 -24.27 -25.18
N GLY A 215 6.38 -23.21 -25.54
CA GLY A 215 7.51 -23.27 -26.48
C GLY A 215 7.10 -23.31 -27.96
N VAL A 216 5.93 -22.76 -28.30
CA VAL A 216 5.22 -22.89 -29.59
C VAL A 216 4.84 -21.57 -30.22
#